data_AF-A0A353ZIF1-F1
#
_entry.id   AF-A0A353ZIF1-F1
#
_cell.length_a   1.000
_cell.length_b   1.000
_cell.length_c   1.000
_cell.angle_alpha   90.00
_cell.angle_beta   90.00
_cell.angle_gamma   90.00
#
_symmetry.space_group_name_H-M   'P 1'
#
loop_
_entity.id
_entity.type
_entity.pdbx_description
1 polymer ?
#
loop_
_entity_poly.entity_id
_entity_poly.type
_entity_poly.pdbx_seq_one_letter_code
_entity_poly.pdbx_strand_id
1 'polypeptide(L)'
;MSDRRPLFVAFSRRGRDDARAGAGSRPAWLVVLFHTLGISDMKKQILGVLLLLGALVAPVCAQELQEGLERIQEILKEKSPTAEQVDEAESQFQGLLKANPDAAELNVLRPQLFRLLAGRGKWTEAAAHAEANFSRVVAEYTSGKANAVTLMQATSMASSSLQQSNQRARARDLLQSALNAVQQRVSEQETAGESLMLGQLRGNLAQMQMFGGEPEAARELIQKEVAESRAKLEGQADVAERVVRVISAEELSLNMIGDPDADRLAERRRVQREFIRQEVHKHPGSAPLVSAFLSNETRAIREVAQQDPDKADELIDAYKAQLEQLKEKEGASPALFNNALRGLASLQQMVAAERKRAQLIGQPAIPLEAAAWSNGEPLPPEKLNGKVVLLDFWAVWCGPCIATFPHLREWHEKFGPQGLEIIGVTRYYQYGWNAESNRPERQADLSEEDERQAQEQFAGHHKLKHPFAIVAKESDFQEQYGVTGIPQAVLIDRKGVVRMIRVGSGEKNAKDLGDMIETLLKE
;
A
#
# COMPACT_ATOMS: atom_id res chain seq x y z
N MET A 1 -34.35 43.11 53.95
CA MET A 1 -33.00 43.17 54.56
C MET A 1 -32.03 42.63 53.50
N SER A 2 -31.29 43.43 52.74
CA SER A 2 -30.21 44.38 53.09
C SER A 2 -28.97 43.68 53.68
N ASP A 3 -27.72 43.92 53.26
CA ASP A 3 -27.14 44.86 52.28
C ASP A 3 -25.63 44.47 52.08
N ARG A 4 -24.89 44.59 50.94
CA ARG A 4 -25.10 45.04 49.54
C ARG A 4 -24.23 44.19 48.56
N ARG A 5 -24.17 44.59 47.28
CA ARG A 5 -23.06 44.30 46.32
C ARG A 5 -22.24 45.60 46.05
N PRO A 6 -21.57 45.81 44.90
CA PRO A 6 -20.16 45.53 44.61
C PRO A 6 -19.41 46.82 44.18
N LEU A 7 -18.26 46.71 43.48
CA LEU A 7 -18.12 47.32 42.13
C LEU A 7 -16.85 46.87 41.37
N PHE A 8 -16.77 47.27 40.10
CA PHE A 8 -15.81 46.83 39.08
C PHE A 8 -14.94 48.00 38.56
N VAL A 9 -13.73 47.65 38.14
CA VAL A 9 -12.90 48.20 37.03
C VAL A 9 -13.26 49.57 36.42
N ALA A 10 -12.25 50.43 36.25
CA ALA A 10 -12.19 51.44 35.19
C ALA A 10 -10.76 51.58 34.62
N PHE A 11 -10.63 51.96 33.35
CA PHE A 11 -9.38 52.02 32.57
C PHE A 11 -9.33 53.35 31.80
N SER A 12 -8.25 54.16 31.86
CA SER A 12 -7.93 55.08 30.74
C SER A 12 -6.49 55.64 30.73
N ARG A 13 -5.85 55.39 29.57
CA ARG A 13 -4.89 56.17 28.77
C ARG A 13 -4.15 57.44 29.29
N ARG A 14 -2.87 57.47 28.88
CA ARG A 14 -2.02 58.60 28.41
C ARG A 14 -1.37 59.53 29.47
N GLY A 15 -0.09 59.24 29.73
CA GLY A 15 0.99 60.23 29.72
C GLY A 15 2.07 59.76 28.73
N ARG A 16 2.79 60.67 28.08
CA ARG A 16 3.94 60.40 27.19
C ARG A 16 5.07 61.35 27.60
N ASP A 17 6.31 60.87 27.61
CA ASP A 17 7.51 61.54 27.07
C ASP A 17 8.80 60.83 27.53
N ASP A 18 9.84 60.85 26.68
CA ASP A 18 11.09 60.09 26.85
C ASP A 18 12.23 60.94 27.44
N ALA A 19 12.95 60.44 28.47
CA ALA A 19 14.27 60.96 28.85
C ALA A 19 15.16 59.96 29.63
N ARG A 20 15.83 59.08 28.88
CA ARG A 20 17.22 58.54 29.05
C ARG A 20 17.87 58.31 30.44
N ALA A 21 18.62 57.21 30.46
CA ALA A 21 19.86 56.93 31.23
C ALA A 21 19.73 56.39 32.67
N GLY A 22 20.46 55.30 32.94
CA GLY A 22 20.50 54.60 34.23
C GLY A 22 21.02 53.16 34.09
N ALA A 23 22.30 52.98 33.77
CA ALA A 23 22.89 51.65 33.60
C ALA A 23 23.31 51.02 34.94
N GLY A 24 23.07 49.70 35.08
CA GLY A 24 23.75 48.87 36.07
C GLY A 24 22.92 48.44 37.29
N SER A 25 22.22 47.30 37.17
CA SER A 25 21.80 46.49 38.31
C SER A 25 21.90 44.99 37.97
N ARG A 26 22.68 44.25 38.77
CA ARG A 26 22.74 42.78 38.69
C ARG A 26 21.59 42.19 39.55
N PRO A 27 20.90 41.12 39.12
CA PRO A 27 19.86 40.50 39.94
C PRO A 27 20.47 39.89 41.22
N ALA A 28 19.88 40.20 42.37
CA ALA A 28 20.47 39.98 43.69
C ALA A 28 20.57 38.51 44.18
N TRP A 29 20.14 37.55 43.36
CA TRP A 29 20.00 36.13 43.75
C TRP A 29 21.34 35.36 43.79
N LEU A 30 22.41 35.90 43.19
CA LEU A 30 23.73 35.24 43.10
C LEU A 30 24.57 35.25 44.39
N VAL A 31 24.15 35.98 45.44
CA VAL A 31 24.98 36.21 46.65
C VAL A 31 24.77 35.15 47.74
N VAL A 32 23.59 34.52 47.80
CA VAL A 32 23.14 33.71 48.95
C VAL A 32 23.85 32.34 49.05
N LEU A 33 24.39 31.82 47.94
CA LEU A 33 24.89 30.44 47.84
C LEU A 33 26.32 30.20 48.39
N PHE A 34 27.02 31.25 48.85
CA PHE A 34 28.47 31.18 49.16
C PHE A 34 28.86 30.99 50.63
N HIS A 35 27.88 30.88 51.56
CA HIS A 35 28.13 30.88 53.01
C HIS A 35 27.78 29.57 53.76
N THR A 36 27.12 28.60 53.13
CA THR A 36 26.64 27.37 53.80
C THR A 36 27.48 26.11 53.51
N LEU A 37 28.42 26.17 52.57
CA LEU A 37 29.31 25.06 52.23
C LEU A 37 30.78 25.48 52.39
N GLY A 38 31.53 24.71 53.20
CA GLY A 38 32.95 24.93 53.53
C GLY A 38 33.90 24.64 52.36
N ILE A 39 33.76 25.39 51.28
CA ILE A 39 34.47 25.22 50.01
C ILE A 39 35.58 26.27 49.92
N SER A 40 36.83 25.81 49.75
CA SER A 40 38.02 26.67 49.63
C SER A 40 37.97 27.61 48.41
N ASP A 41 38.60 28.78 48.50
CA ASP A 41 38.50 29.86 47.50
C ASP A 41 38.76 29.41 46.05
N MET A 42 39.77 28.59 45.82
CA MET A 42 40.07 28.04 44.49
C MET A 42 38.88 27.29 43.86
N LYS A 43 38.10 26.55 44.67
CA LYS A 43 36.89 25.87 44.21
C LYS A 43 35.72 26.84 44.01
N LYS A 44 35.63 27.92 44.80
CA LYS A 44 34.64 29.01 44.58
C LYS A 44 34.91 29.75 43.26
N GLN A 45 36.18 30.02 42.94
CA GLN A 45 36.60 30.60 41.66
C GLN A 45 36.30 29.67 40.49
N ILE A 46 36.62 28.38 40.58
CA ILE A 46 36.29 27.38 39.54
C ILE A 46 34.77 27.32 39.30
N LEU A 47 33.96 27.26 40.36
CA LEU A 47 32.50 27.25 40.23
C LEU A 47 31.95 28.55 39.62
N GLY A 48 32.52 29.71 39.98
CA GLY A 48 32.18 31.00 39.38
C GLY A 48 32.54 31.08 37.89
N VAL A 49 33.68 30.53 37.48
CA VAL A 49 34.09 30.43 36.07
C VAL A 49 33.18 29.48 35.29
N LEU A 50 32.82 28.32 35.87
CA LEU A 50 31.88 27.38 35.23
C LEU A 50 30.47 27.99 35.06
N LEU A 51 29.99 28.75 36.04
CA LEU A 51 28.71 29.47 35.94
C LEU A 51 28.75 30.62 34.92
N LEU A 52 29.88 31.35 34.83
CA LEU A 52 30.08 32.39 33.81
C LEU A 52 30.19 31.80 32.39
N LEU A 53 30.87 30.66 32.23
CA LEU A 53 30.91 29.92 30.98
C LEU A 53 29.52 29.42 30.58
N GLY A 54 28.76 28.82 31.50
CA GLY A 54 27.38 28.41 31.25
C GLY A 54 26.47 29.58 30.83
N ALA A 55 26.62 30.74 31.48
CA ALA A 55 25.88 31.95 31.15
C ALA A 55 26.29 32.61 29.81
N LEU A 56 27.47 32.28 29.26
CA LEU A 56 27.95 32.75 27.95
C LEU A 56 27.66 31.75 26.83
N VAL A 57 27.65 30.45 27.12
CA VAL A 57 27.41 29.38 26.14
C VAL A 57 25.92 29.17 25.87
N ALA A 58 25.05 29.24 26.89
CA ALA A 58 23.61 29.01 26.72
C ALA A 58 22.93 29.98 25.72
N PRO A 59 23.24 31.30 25.68
CA PRO A 59 22.70 32.19 24.66
C PRO A 59 23.16 31.85 23.23
N VAL A 60 24.41 31.40 23.07
CA VAL A 60 24.98 31.04 21.76
C VAL A 60 24.31 29.76 21.23
N CYS A 61 24.19 28.71 22.05
CA CYS A 61 23.52 27.48 21.64
C CYS A 61 22.04 27.69 21.29
N ALA A 62 21.36 28.62 21.98
CA ALA A 62 19.99 29.01 21.66
C ALA A 62 19.88 29.74 20.31
N GLN A 63 20.85 30.60 19.98
CA GLN A 63 20.92 31.29 18.69
C GLN A 63 21.24 30.31 17.55
N GLU A 64 22.24 29.45 17.70
CA GLU A 64 22.60 28.41 16.72
C GLU A 64 21.43 27.47 16.43
N LEU A 65 20.67 27.09 17.47
CA LEU A 65 19.46 26.29 17.32
C LEU A 65 18.38 27.05 16.52
N GLN A 66 18.14 28.33 16.81
CA GLN A 66 17.13 29.11 16.09
C GLN A 66 17.51 29.32 14.62
N GLU A 67 18.75 29.72 14.33
CA GLU A 67 19.22 29.96 12.96
C GLU A 67 19.15 28.68 12.10
N GLY A 68 19.55 27.53 12.66
CA GLY A 68 19.41 26.24 11.98
C GLY A 68 17.96 25.79 11.78
N LEU A 69 17.08 26.01 12.76
CA LEU A 69 15.64 25.73 12.63
C LEU A 69 14.99 26.59 11.55
N GLU A 70 15.37 27.88 11.45
CA GLU A 70 14.89 28.79 10.42
C GLU A 70 15.36 28.35 9.03
N ARG A 71 16.65 27.99 8.88
CA ARG A 71 17.22 27.53 7.60
C ARG A 71 16.55 26.25 7.08
N ILE A 72 16.34 25.24 7.94
CA ILE A 72 15.60 24.03 7.55
C ILE A 72 14.17 24.37 7.15
N GLN A 73 13.53 25.35 7.82
CA GLN A 73 12.20 25.82 7.45
C GLN A 73 12.16 26.61 6.14
N GLU A 74 13.24 27.24 5.67
CA GLU A 74 13.30 27.82 4.32
C GLU A 74 13.18 26.73 3.26
N ILE A 75 14.02 25.70 3.36
CA ILE A 75 14.06 24.57 2.43
C ILE A 75 12.73 23.82 2.41
N LEU A 76 12.08 23.66 3.57
CA LEU A 76 10.75 23.05 3.70
C LEU A 76 9.60 23.90 3.11
N LYS A 77 9.80 25.20 2.84
CA LYS A 77 8.82 26.06 2.16
C LYS A 77 8.96 26.04 0.64
N GLU A 78 10.06 25.51 0.10
CA GLU A 78 10.25 25.44 -1.35
C GLU A 78 9.28 24.44 -1.99
N LYS A 79 8.75 24.82 -3.16
CA LYS A 79 7.80 23.97 -3.91
C LYS A 79 8.44 22.70 -4.45
N SER A 80 9.75 22.72 -4.71
CA SER A 80 10.51 21.61 -5.33
C SER A 80 12.01 21.73 -5.03
N PRO A 81 12.44 21.61 -3.75
CA PRO A 81 13.85 21.73 -3.38
C PRO A 81 14.71 20.67 -4.07
N THR A 82 15.93 21.05 -4.45
CA THR A 82 16.92 20.18 -5.13
C THR A 82 17.38 19.01 -4.24
N ALA A 83 18.13 18.07 -4.82
CA ALA A 83 18.72 16.97 -4.03
C ALA A 83 19.68 17.50 -2.95
N GLU A 84 20.54 18.46 -3.33
CA GLU A 84 21.51 19.11 -2.46
C GLU A 84 20.86 19.85 -1.29
N GLN A 85 19.75 20.54 -1.51
CA GLN A 85 19.00 21.20 -0.42
C GLN A 85 18.33 20.19 0.52
N VAL A 86 17.89 19.03 0.03
CA VAL A 86 17.38 17.95 0.90
C VAL A 86 18.52 17.34 1.74
N ASP A 87 19.74 17.23 1.18
CA ASP A 87 20.94 16.85 1.95
C ASP A 87 21.36 17.93 2.95
N GLU A 88 21.30 19.22 2.58
CA GLU A 88 21.57 20.35 3.47
C GLU A 88 20.63 20.32 4.70
N ALA A 89 19.32 20.20 4.46
CA ALA A 89 18.32 20.18 5.51
C ALA A 89 18.47 18.98 6.46
N GLU A 90 18.80 17.79 5.94
CA GLU A 90 19.04 16.60 6.76
C GLU A 90 20.36 16.71 7.55
N SER A 91 21.44 17.17 6.92
CA SER A 91 22.74 17.37 7.58
C SER A 91 22.65 18.41 8.71
N GLN A 92 21.94 19.52 8.47
CA GLN A 92 21.66 20.52 9.49
C GLN A 92 20.81 19.95 10.61
N PHE A 93 19.75 19.19 10.30
CA PHE A 93 18.91 18.57 11.31
C PHE A 93 19.69 17.62 12.22
N GLN A 94 20.55 16.77 11.67
CA GLN A 94 21.39 15.85 12.44
C GLN A 94 22.44 16.60 13.29
N GLY A 95 22.97 17.72 12.78
CA GLY A 95 23.82 18.63 13.55
C GLY A 95 23.09 19.23 14.76
N LEU A 96 21.91 19.80 14.54
CA LEU A 96 21.07 20.37 15.60
C LEU A 96 20.65 19.32 16.63
N LEU A 97 20.24 18.13 16.19
CA LEU A 97 19.85 17.03 17.07
C LEU A 97 21.01 16.51 17.93
N LYS A 98 22.23 16.50 17.37
CA LYS A 98 23.44 16.11 18.11
C LYS A 98 23.83 17.16 19.17
N ALA A 99 23.60 18.44 18.90
CA ALA A 99 23.87 19.53 19.85
C ALA A 99 22.74 19.69 20.89
N ASN A 100 21.48 19.47 20.50
CA ASN A 100 20.28 19.74 21.29
C ASN A 100 19.33 18.51 21.26
N PRO A 101 19.70 17.36 21.86
CA PRO A 101 18.94 16.11 21.73
C PRO A 101 17.51 16.18 22.27
N ASP A 102 17.28 17.01 23.29
CA ASP A 102 15.98 17.18 23.96
C ASP A 102 15.12 18.33 23.38
N ALA A 103 15.57 19.01 22.32
CA ALA A 103 14.83 20.13 21.73
C ALA A 103 13.49 19.69 21.12
N ALA A 104 12.38 20.21 21.67
CA ALA A 104 11.03 19.84 21.26
C ALA A 104 10.72 20.29 19.82
N GLU A 105 11.32 21.41 19.40
CA GLU A 105 11.21 22.06 18.11
C GLU A 105 11.63 21.13 16.97
N LEU A 106 12.69 20.34 17.16
CA LEU A 106 13.19 19.38 16.18
C LEU A 106 12.14 18.29 15.87
N ASN A 107 11.33 17.90 16.85
CA ASN A 107 10.28 16.90 16.64
C ASN A 107 9.13 17.40 15.74
N VAL A 108 8.99 18.72 15.57
CA VAL A 108 8.05 19.35 14.61
C VAL A 108 8.56 19.25 13.17
N LEU A 109 9.87 19.13 12.96
CA LEU A 109 10.48 19.00 11.63
C LEU A 109 10.47 17.57 11.09
N ARG A 110 10.55 16.55 11.95
CA ARG A 110 10.64 15.12 11.53
C ARG A 110 9.57 14.69 10.52
N PRO A 111 8.26 14.99 10.68
CA PRO A 111 7.22 14.60 9.71
C PRO A 111 7.27 15.38 8.38
N GLN A 112 8.15 16.38 8.28
CA GLN A 112 8.35 17.21 7.09
C GLN A 112 9.61 16.76 6.34
N LEU A 113 10.73 16.60 7.06
CA LEU A 113 11.96 15.98 6.55
C LEU A 113 11.70 14.56 6.04
N PHE A 114 10.92 13.75 6.77
CA PHE A 114 10.43 12.46 6.30
C PHE A 114 9.85 12.51 4.88
N ARG A 115 8.99 13.50 4.58
CA ARG A 115 8.33 13.62 3.27
C ARG A 115 9.29 14.03 2.15
N LEU A 116 10.26 14.90 2.44
CA LEU A 116 11.31 15.25 1.47
C LEU A 116 12.21 14.03 1.17
N LEU A 117 12.67 13.33 2.21
CA LEU A 117 13.56 12.17 2.08
C LEU A 117 12.87 11.00 1.36
N ALA A 118 11.65 10.65 1.76
CA ALA A 118 10.83 9.63 1.09
C ALA A 118 10.55 9.99 -0.38
N GLY A 119 10.22 11.26 -0.66
CA GLY A 119 10.04 11.77 -2.02
C GLY A 119 11.31 11.78 -2.89
N ARG A 120 12.49 11.58 -2.28
CA ARG A 120 13.80 11.40 -2.94
C ARG A 120 14.31 9.95 -2.87
N GLY A 121 13.53 9.00 -2.34
CA GLY A 121 13.94 7.60 -2.18
C GLY A 121 14.96 7.34 -1.06
N LYS A 122 15.24 8.32 -0.21
CA LYS A 122 16.18 8.24 0.94
C LYS A 122 15.50 7.56 2.13
N TRP A 123 15.21 6.26 1.96
CA TRP A 123 14.34 5.50 2.85
C TRP A 123 14.96 5.18 4.22
N THR A 124 16.28 5.17 4.35
CA THR A 124 16.98 4.87 5.61
C THR A 124 16.86 6.05 6.59
N GLU A 125 17.09 7.24 6.07
CA GLU A 125 16.99 8.54 6.73
C GLU A 125 15.50 8.84 7.04
N ALA A 126 14.62 8.64 6.05
CA ALA A 126 13.18 8.74 6.23
C ALA A 126 12.66 7.79 7.33
N ALA A 127 13.15 6.55 7.39
CA ALA A 127 12.79 5.61 8.44
C ALA A 127 13.20 6.11 9.83
N ALA A 128 14.41 6.63 10.00
CA ALA A 128 14.86 7.17 11.29
C ALA A 128 13.97 8.31 11.81
N HIS A 129 13.52 9.21 10.93
CA HIS A 129 12.54 10.26 11.29
C HIS A 129 11.17 9.68 11.66
N ALA A 130 10.70 8.70 10.90
CA ALA A 130 9.40 8.07 11.13
C ALA A 130 9.38 7.25 12.44
N GLU A 131 10.45 6.52 12.76
CA GLU A 131 10.63 5.76 14.01
C GLU A 131 10.72 6.68 15.24
N ALA A 132 11.46 7.79 15.14
CA ALA A 132 11.53 8.78 16.23
C ALA A 132 10.15 9.44 16.47
N ASN A 133 9.43 9.78 15.41
CA ASN A 133 8.06 10.28 15.52
C ASN A 133 7.10 9.21 16.09
N PHE A 134 7.21 7.95 15.66
CA PHE A 134 6.44 6.84 16.22
C PHE A 134 6.68 6.68 17.73
N SER A 135 7.93 6.67 18.17
CA SER A 135 8.29 6.52 19.58
C SER A 135 7.69 7.63 20.46
N ARG A 136 7.71 8.88 19.98
CA ARG A 136 7.02 10.01 20.62
C ARG A 136 5.51 9.79 20.70
N VAL A 137 4.88 9.38 19.59
CA VAL A 137 3.42 9.18 19.53
C VAL A 137 2.96 7.98 20.37
N VAL A 138 3.78 6.94 20.54
CA VAL A 138 3.52 5.85 21.51
C VAL A 138 3.45 6.41 22.92
N ALA A 139 4.46 7.18 23.35
CA ALA A 139 4.47 7.78 24.69
C ALA A 139 3.28 8.75 24.92
N GLU A 140 2.90 9.52 23.90
CA GLU A 140 1.71 10.38 23.93
C GLU A 140 0.41 9.57 23.97
N TYR A 141 0.32 8.44 23.26
CA TYR A 141 -0.86 7.59 23.25
C TYR A 141 -1.06 6.87 24.60
N THR A 142 0.01 6.31 25.18
CA THR A 142 -0.02 5.67 26.50
C THR A 142 -0.30 6.69 27.62
N SER A 143 0.12 7.94 27.46
CA SER A 143 -0.21 9.04 28.40
C SER A 143 -1.52 9.79 28.08
N GLY A 144 -2.34 9.28 27.16
CA GLY A 144 -3.66 9.84 26.82
C GLY A 144 -3.66 11.12 25.98
N LYS A 145 -2.48 11.66 25.64
CA LYS A 145 -2.30 12.89 24.83
C LYS A 145 -2.55 12.66 23.34
N ALA A 146 -2.33 11.45 22.84
CA ALA A 146 -2.66 11.05 21.47
C ALA A 146 -3.83 10.05 21.43
N ASN A 147 -4.48 9.98 20.27
CA ASN A 147 -5.57 9.04 19.99
C ASN A 147 -5.09 7.91 19.05
N ALA A 148 -5.96 6.90 18.85
CA ALA A 148 -5.67 5.74 18.01
C ALA A 148 -5.30 6.12 16.57
N VAL A 149 -5.94 7.14 15.98
CA VAL A 149 -5.67 7.58 14.60
C VAL A 149 -4.25 8.14 14.46
N THR A 150 -3.81 8.97 15.41
CA THR A 150 -2.44 9.52 15.43
C THR A 150 -1.39 8.41 15.54
N LEU A 151 -1.59 7.44 16.45
CA LEU A 151 -0.66 6.32 16.61
C LEU A 151 -0.66 5.41 15.36
N MET A 152 -1.82 5.15 14.77
CA MET A 152 -1.97 4.32 13.57
C MET A 152 -1.29 4.95 12.35
N GLN A 153 -1.40 6.28 12.18
CA GLN A 153 -0.65 7.02 11.16
C GLN A 153 0.86 6.91 11.38
N ALA A 154 1.35 7.18 12.60
CA ALA A 154 2.78 7.11 12.90
C ALA A 154 3.36 5.70 12.72
N THR A 155 2.62 4.67 13.15
CA THR A 155 2.95 3.25 12.95
C THR A 155 3.06 2.92 11.47
N SER A 156 2.11 3.37 10.66
CA SER A 156 2.07 3.09 9.22
C SER A 156 3.23 3.76 8.47
N MET A 157 3.56 5.01 8.82
CA MET A 157 4.72 5.72 8.27
C MET A 157 6.04 5.01 8.60
N ALA A 158 6.24 4.62 9.87
CA ALA A 158 7.48 3.99 10.30
C ALA A 158 7.65 2.57 9.74
N SER A 159 6.61 1.72 9.81
CA SER A 159 6.67 0.35 9.28
C SER A 159 6.90 0.33 7.77
N SER A 160 6.21 1.18 6.99
CA SER A 160 6.43 1.25 5.53
C SER A 160 7.83 1.74 5.15
N SER A 161 8.36 2.75 5.85
CA SER A 161 9.72 3.28 5.60
C SER A 161 10.81 2.25 5.92
N LEU A 162 10.64 1.51 7.01
CA LEU A 162 11.51 0.38 7.36
C LEU A 162 11.42 -0.74 6.33
N GLN A 163 10.23 -1.05 5.79
CA GLN A 163 10.09 -2.03 4.72
C GLN A 163 10.77 -1.59 3.41
N GLN A 164 10.65 -0.32 3.02
CA GLN A 164 11.32 0.24 1.82
C GLN A 164 12.86 0.27 1.96
N SER A 165 13.38 0.46 3.18
CA SER A 165 14.82 0.33 3.48
C SER A 165 15.27 -1.11 3.76
N ASN A 166 14.44 -2.12 3.43
CA ASN A 166 14.66 -3.57 3.65
C ASN A 166 14.80 -4.01 5.13
N GLN A 167 14.53 -3.14 6.10
CA GLN A 167 14.64 -3.38 7.54
C GLN A 167 13.40 -4.09 8.13
N ARG A 168 12.98 -5.20 7.50
CA ARG A 168 11.71 -5.89 7.81
C ARG A 168 11.59 -6.36 9.27
N ALA A 169 12.68 -6.81 9.90
CA ALA A 169 12.66 -7.19 11.31
C ALA A 169 12.25 -6.02 12.21
N ARG A 170 12.90 -4.85 12.07
CA ARG A 170 12.55 -3.62 12.81
C ARG A 170 11.09 -3.21 12.59
N ALA A 171 10.58 -3.36 11.36
CA ALA A 171 9.17 -3.06 11.06
C ALA A 171 8.19 -4.02 11.76
N ARG A 172 8.54 -5.31 11.91
CA ARG A 172 7.77 -6.30 12.71
C ARG A 172 7.77 -5.90 14.18
N ASP A 173 8.93 -5.58 14.72
CA ASP A 173 9.12 -5.27 16.14
C ASP A 173 8.45 -3.93 16.52
N LEU A 174 8.39 -2.98 15.57
CA LEU A 174 7.64 -1.73 15.68
C LEU A 174 6.12 -1.96 15.69
N LEU A 175 5.59 -2.84 14.83
CA LEU A 175 4.18 -3.24 14.86
C LEU A 175 3.81 -3.93 16.18
N GLN A 176 4.66 -4.81 16.69
CA GLN A 176 4.48 -5.44 18.00
C GLN A 176 4.49 -4.40 19.14
N SER A 177 5.37 -3.40 19.06
CA SER A 177 5.44 -2.30 20.03
C SER A 177 4.16 -1.45 20.03
N ALA A 178 3.61 -1.16 18.83
CA ALA A 178 2.33 -0.47 18.68
C ALA A 178 1.17 -1.30 19.25
N LEU A 179 1.14 -2.61 18.97
CA LEU A 179 0.12 -3.53 19.48
C LEU A 179 0.15 -3.60 21.01
N ASN A 180 1.34 -3.69 21.61
CA ASN A 180 1.52 -3.67 23.06
C ASN A 180 1.00 -2.36 23.68
N ALA A 181 1.28 -1.20 23.07
CA ALA A 181 0.82 0.09 23.56
C ALA A 181 -0.72 0.23 23.53
N VAL A 182 -1.38 -0.28 22.48
CA VAL A 182 -2.86 -0.33 22.43
C VAL A 182 -3.41 -1.31 23.48
N GLN A 183 -2.82 -2.51 23.60
CA GLN A 183 -3.25 -3.51 24.59
C GLN A 183 -3.09 -3.03 26.05
N GLN A 184 -2.08 -2.20 26.35
CA GLN A 184 -1.90 -1.60 27.68
C GLN A 184 -2.96 -0.55 28.04
N ARG A 185 -3.57 0.10 27.04
CA ARG A 185 -4.60 1.14 27.23
C ARG A 185 -6.03 0.57 27.17
N VAL A 186 -6.26 -0.52 26.45
CA VAL A 186 -7.57 -1.16 26.31
C VAL A 186 -7.87 -2.05 27.53
N SER A 187 -8.56 -1.48 28.52
CA SER A 187 -9.07 -2.20 29.69
C SER A 187 -10.54 -1.87 29.98
N GLU A 188 -11.33 -2.89 30.30
CA GLU A 188 -12.78 -2.90 30.62
C GLU A 188 -13.74 -2.32 29.56
N GLN A 189 -13.49 -1.15 28.96
CA GLN A 189 -14.32 -0.59 27.88
C GLN A 189 -13.49 -0.24 26.64
N GLU A 190 -13.31 -1.23 25.76
CA GLU A 190 -12.70 -1.08 24.43
C GLU A 190 -13.56 -0.18 23.52
N THR A 191 -13.00 0.97 23.13
CA THR A 191 -13.66 1.90 22.20
C THR A 191 -13.65 1.38 20.75
N ALA A 192 -14.58 1.86 19.94
CA ALA A 192 -14.69 1.49 18.53
C ALA A 192 -13.39 1.70 17.71
N GLY A 193 -12.69 2.82 17.94
CA GLY A 193 -11.43 3.13 17.28
C GLY A 193 -10.25 2.27 17.74
N GLU A 194 -10.20 1.90 19.02
CA GLU A 194 -9.19 0.97 19.56
C GLU A 194 -9.45 -0.47 19.06
N SER A 195 -10.72 -0.85 18.90
CA SER A 195 -11.12 -2.14 18.33
C SER A 195 -10.61 -2.32 16.90
N LEU A 196 -10.89 -1.34 16.03
CA LEU A 196 -10.41 -1.31 14.65
C LEU A 196 -8.86 -1.34 14.59
N MET A 197 -8.21 -0.58 15.46
CA MET A 197 -6.74 -0.52 15.53
C MET A 197 -6.10 -1.84 15.97
N LEU A 198 -6.69 -2.54 16.96
CA LEU A 198 -6.19 -3.86 17.38
C LEU A 198 -6.20 -4.87 16.24
N GLY A 199 -7.30 -4.93 15.47
CA GLY A 199 -7.41 -5.81 14.31
C GLY A 199 -6.42 -5.45 13.20
N GLN A 200 -6.28 -4.17 12.87
CA GLN A 200 -5.34 -3.73 11.84
C GLN A 200 -3.87 -3.97 12.24
N LEU A 201 -3.50 -3.76 13.50
CA LEU A 201 -2.14 -4.03 13.99
C LEU A 201 -1.83 -5.53 13.97
N ARG A 202 -2.76 -6.38 14.43
CA ARG A 202 -2.61 -7.84 14.40
C ARG A 202 -2.55 -8.39 12.97
N GLY A 203 -3.36 -7.86 12.06
CA GLY A 203 -3.34 -8.19 10.64
C GLY A 203 -2.02 -7.83 9.95
N ASN A 204 -1.56 -6.60 10.12
CA ASN A 204 -0.26 -6.16 9.59
C ASN A 204 0.90 -6.99 10.15
N LEU A 205 0.89 -7.28 11.46
CA LEU A 205 1.92 -8.09 12.11
C LEU A 205 1.93 -9.53 11.56
N ALA A 206 0.77 -10.19 11.48
CA ALA A 206 0.66 -11.52 10.90
C ALA A 206 1.11 -11.55 9.43
N GLN A 207 0.82 -10.50 8.64
CA GLN A 207 1.28 -10.40 7.26
C GLN A 207 2.81 -10.30 7.19
N MET A 208 3.43 -9.52 8.07
CA MET A 208 4.89 -9.46 8.19
C MET A 208 5.52 -10.79 8.65
N GLN A 209 4.86 -11.52 9.55
CA GLN A 209 5.30 -12.84 10.00
C GLN A 209 5.22 -13.87 8.86
N MET A 210 4.10 -13.91 8.13
CA MET A 210 3.89 -14.82 6.99
C MET A 210 4.98 -14.62 5.92
N PHE A 211 5.26 -13.38 5.51
CA PHE A 211 6.34 -13.06 4.56
C PHE A 211 7.75 -13.07 5.18
N GLY A 212 7.86 -13.20 6.50
CA GLY A 212 9.12 -13.31 7.24
C GLY A 212 9.60 -14.75 7.45
N GLY A 213 8.80 -15.77 7.08
CA GLY A 213 9.10 -17.17 7.35
C GLY A 213 8.56 -17.69 8.70
N GLU A 214 7.61 -16.96 9.31
CA GLU A 214 6.97 -17.30 10.59
C GLU A 214 5.46 -17.67 10.40
N PRO A 215 5.09 -18.61 9.49
CA PRO A 215 3.70 -18.82 9.11
C PRO A 215 2.82 -19.34 10.25
N GLU A 216 3.35 -20.15 11.18
CA GLU A 216 2.58 -20.65 12.32
C GLU A 216 2.28 -19.55 13.34
N ALA A 217 3.21 -18.61 13.56
CA ALA A 217 2.98 -17.45 14.43
C ALA A 217 1.93 -16.50 13.83
N ALA A 218 1.99 -16.29 12.50
CA ALA A 218 0.95 -15.57 11.77
C ALA A 218 -0.44 -16.23 11.90
N ARG A 219 -0.49 -17.58 11.83
CA ARG A 219 -1.73 -18.35 12.02
C ARG A 219 -2.29 -18.22 13.43
N GLU A 220 -1.46 -18.42 14.45
CA GLU A 220 -1.86 -18.29 15.86
C GLU A 220 -2.41 -16.89 16.14
N LEU A 221 -1.72 -15.84 15.69
CA LEU A 221 -2.11 -14.46 15.89
C LEU A 221 -3.47 -14.12 15.26
N ILE A 222 -3.73 -14.60 14.03
CA ILE A 222 -5.01 -14.39 13.34
C ILE A 222 -6.13 -15.26 13.92
N GLN A 223 -5.87 -16.51 14.29
CA GLN A 223 -6.87 -17.37 14.94
C GLN A 223 -7.30 -16.78 16.29
N LYS A 224 -6.34 -16.28 17.07
CA LYS A 224 -6.59 -15.55 18.32
C LYS A 224 -7.37 -14.26 18.10
N GLU A 225 -7.05 -13.51 17.04
CA GLU A 225 -7.79 -12.31 16.67
C GLU A 225 -9.25 -12.60 16.29
N VAL A 226 -9.52 -13.65 15.51
CA VAL A 226 -10.89 -14.09 15.18
C VAL A 226 -11.65 -14.49 16.44
N ALA A 227 -11.03 -15.29 17.32
CA ALA A 227 -11.65 -15.76 18.56
C ALA A 227 -11.96 -14.60 19.54
N GLU A 228 -10.99 -13.73 19.82
CA GLU A 228 -11.18 -12.57 20.69
C GLU A 228 -12.24 -11.60 20.13
N SER A 229 -12.30 -11.42 18.80
CA SER A 229 -13.25 -10.50 18.17
C SER A 229 -14.67 -11.05 18.17
N ARG A 230 -14.86 -12.34 17.91
CA ARG A 230 -16.18 -13.00 17.98
C ARG A 230 -16.75 -12.98 19.39
N ALA A 231 -15.95 -13.32 20.40
CA ALA A 231 -16.36 -13.27 21.81
C ALA A 231 -16.78 -11.85 22.27
N LYS A 232 -16.32 -10.79 21.60
CA LYS A 232 -16.68 -9.38 21.88
C LYS A 232 -17.91 -8.87 21.13
N LEU A 233 -18.50 -9.67 20.24
CA LEU A 233 -19.82 -9.42 19.64
C LEU A 233 -20.95 -10.10 20.43
N GLU A 234 -20.67 -11.16 21.18
CA GLU A 234 -21.67 -11.88 21.97
C GLU A 234 -22.33 -10.93 22.99
N GLY A 235 -23.62 -10.64 22.79
CA GLY A 235 -24.39 -9.68 23.60
C GLY A 235 -24.13 -8.19 23.34
N GLN A 236 -23.23 -7.81 22.42
CA GLN A 236 -22.86 -6.40 22.14
C GLN A 236 -22.81 -6.07 20.63
N ALA A 237 -23.69 -6.70 19.85
CA ALA A 237 -23.67 -6.70 18.38
C ALA A 237 -24.07 -5.37 17.68
N ASP A 238 -24.32 -4.29 18.41
CA ASP A 238 -24.77 -3.00 17.86
C ASP A 238 -23.60 -2.06 17.47
N VAL A 239 -22.35 -2.46 17.74
CA VAL A 239 -21.14 -1.67 17.42
C VAL A 239 -20.55 -2.13 16.08
N ALA A 240 -20.87 -1.40 15.00
CA ALA A 240 -20.45 -1.72 13.63
C ALA A 240 -18.93 -1.87 13.47
N GLU A 241 -18.11 -1.14 14.23
CA GLU A 241 -16.65 -1.24 14.16
C GLU A 241 -16.11 -2.57 14.72
N ARG A 242 -16.81 -3.18 15.69
CA ARG A 242 -16.47 -4.53 16.19
C ARG A 242 -16.86 -5.61 15.18
N VAL A 243 -17.98 -5.41 14.48
CA VAL A 243 -18.38 -6.26 13.35
C VAL A 243 -17.33 -6.19 12.23
N VAL A 244 -16.88 -4.98 11.88
CA VAL A 244 -15.80 -4.75 10.91
C VAL A 244 -14.49 -5.41 11.34
N ARG A 245 -14.16 -5.39 12.65
CA ARG A 245 -13.00 -6.12 13.20
C ARG A 245 -13.09 -7.63 12.96
N VAL A 246 -14.23 -8.26 13.29
CA VAL A 246 -14.47 -9.70 13.02
C VAL A 246 -14.34 -10.02 11.53
N ILE A 247 -14.96 -9.21 10.66
CA ILE A 247 -14.90 -9.39 9.21
C ILE A 247 -13.46 -9.31 8.69
N SER A 248 -12.69 -8.34 9.19
CA SER A 248 -11.28 -8.15 8.81
C SER A 248 -10.41 -9.32 9.26
N ALA A 249 -10.60 -9.82 10.48
CA ALA A 249 -9.92 -10.98 11.03
C ALA A 249 -10.20 -12.26 10.20
N GLU A 250 -11.45 -12.44 9.76
CA GLU A 250 -11.86 -13.57 8.94
C GLU A 250 -11.37 -13.48 7.50
N GLU A 251 -11.39 -12.30 6.87
CA GLU A 251 -10.85 -12.10 5.51
C GLU A 251 -9.33 -12.35 5.50
N LEU A 252 -8.61 -11.91 6.54
CA LEU A 252 -7.19 -12.24 6.76
C LEU A 252 -6.97 -13.74 6.93
N SER A 253 -7.78 -14.41 7.75
CA SER A 253 -7.73 -15.87 7.91
C SER A 253 -7.95 -16.59 6.58
N LEU A 254 -8.98 -16.21 5.82
CA LEU A 254 -9.38 -16.87 4.57
C LEU A 254 -8.38 -16.64 3.43
N ASN A 255 -7.70 -15.49 3.40
CA ASN A 255 -6.79 -15.14 2.31
C ASN A 255 -5.30 -15.42 2.61
N MET A 256 -4.89 -15.50 3.88
CA MET A 256 -3.51 -15.83 4.27
C MET A 256 -3.33 -17.26 4.80
N ILE A 257 -4.32 -17.82 5.51
CA ILE A 257 -4.27 -19.18 6.05
C ILE A 257 -5.05 -20.13 5.14
N GLY A 258 -6.21 -19.68 4.65
CA GLY A 258 -7.16 -20.47 3.88
C GLY A 258 -7.79 -21.60 4.71
N ASP A 259 -8.12 -22.67 4.01
CA ASP A 259 -8.36 -24.01 4.54
C ASP A 259 -7.79 -24.97 3.46
N PRO A 260 -7.03 -26.02 3.81
CA PRO A 260 -6.55 -27.01 2.82
C PRO A 260 -7.68 -27.79 2.14
N ASP A 261 -8.89 -27.74 2.68
CA ASP A 261 -10.11 -28.30 2.11
C ASP A 261 -10.90 -27.21 1.38
N ALA A 262 -11.10 -27.39 0.08
CA ALA A 262 -11.73 -26.40 -0.79
C ALA A 262 -13.22 -26.19 -0.46
N ASP A 263 -13.94 -27.24 -0.04
CA ASP A 263 -15.36 -27.17 0.29
C ASP A 263 -15.55 -26.44 1.63
N ARG A 264 -14.70 -26.69 2.62
CA ARG A 264 -14.67 -25.90 3.86
C ARG A 264 -14.26 -24.45 3.61
N LEU A 265 -13.32 -24.18 2.71
CA LEU A 265 -12.93 -22.81 2.34
C LEU A 265 -14.12 -22.06 1.70
N ALA A 266 -14.82 -22.71 0.78
CA ALA A 266 -16.01 -22.16 0.13
C ALA A 266 -17.14 -21.91 1.14
N GLU A 267 -17.43 -22.87 2.03
CA GLU A 267 -18.45 -22.72 3.08
C GLU A 267 -18.11 -21.59 4.05
N ARG A 268 -16.85 -21.47 4.51
CA ARG A 268 -16.42 -20.35 5.36
C ARG A 268 -16.58 -19.01 4.66
N ARG A 269 -16.21 -18.89 3.37
CA ARG A 269 -16.43 -17.68 2.56
C ARG A 269 -17.93 -17.37 2.39
N ARG A 270 -18.77 -18.39 2.23
CA ARG A 270 -20.24 -18.24 2.14
C ARG A 270 -20.85 -17.71 3.45
N VAL A 271 -20.46 -18.28 4.59
CA VAL A 271 -20.93 -17.86 5.92
C VAL A 271 -20.47 -16.43 6.25
N GLN A 272 -19.19 -16.10 5.99
CA GLN A 272 -18.66 -14.75 6.19
C GLN A 272 -19.40 -13.71 5.32
N ARG A 273 -19.61 -13.99 4.04
CA ARG A 273 -20.34 -13.11 3.11
C ARG A 273 -21.79 -12.87 3.57
N GLU A 274 -22.48 -13.91 4.03
CA GLU A 274 -23.85 -13.80 4.50
C GLU A 274 -23.95 -13.02 5.83
N PHE A 275 -22.98 -13.17 6.73
CA PHE A 275 -22.85 -12.31 7.91
C PHE A 275 -22.67 -10.83 7.50
N ILE A 276 -21.71 -10.53 6.61
CA ILE A 276 -21.47 -9.16 6.11
C ILE A 276 -22.75 -8.54 5.52
N ARG A 277 -23.51 -9.33 4.73
CA ARG A 277 -24.79 -8.92 4.15
C ARG A 277 -25.82 -8.55 5.21
N GLN A 278 -25.97 -9.37 6.25
CA GLN A 278 -26.94 -9.09 7.32
C GLN A 278 -26.56 -7.84 8.12
N GLU A 279 -25.28 -7.67 8.43
CA GLU A 279 -24.81 -6.51 9.21
C GLU A 279 -24.85 -5.19 8.42
N VAL A 280 -24.50 -5.17 7.13
CA VAL A 280 -24.59 -3.92 6.32
C VAL A 280 -26.03 -3.44 6.16
N HIS A 281 -27.02 -4.35 6.25
CA HIS A 281 -28.44 -3.99 6.29
C HIS A 281 -28.87 -3.40 7.64
N LYS A 282 -28.14 -3.63 8.74
CA LYS A 282 -28.38 -2.98 10.04
C LYS A 282 -27.67 -1.64 10.16
N HIS A 283 -26.43 -1.55 9.67
CA HIS A 283 -25.56 -0.38 9.82
C HIS A 283 -25.14 0.23 8.47
N PRO A 284 -26.07 0.67 7.60
CA PRO A 284 -25.78 1.13 6.22
C PRO A 284 -24.94 2.41 6.14
N GLY A 285 -24.82 3.16 7.25
CA GLY A 285 -23.91 4.31 7.38
C GLY A 285 -22.46 3.97 7.72
N SER A 286 -22.16 2.72 8.11
CA SER A 286 -20.79 2.32 8.46
C SER A 286 -19.97 2.09 7.18
N ALA A 287 -19.24 3.13 6.77
CA ALA A 287 -18.42 3.10 5.54
C ALA A 287 -17.42 1.92 5.46
N PRO A 288 -16.77 1.47 6.55
CA PRO A 288 -15.91 0.28 6.49
C PRO A 288 -16.71 -1.02 6.26
N LEU A 289 -17.91 -1.15 6.84
CA LEU A 289 -18.80 -2.30 6.64
C LEU A 289 -19.37 -2.34 5.22
N VAL A 290 -19.76 -1.18 4.68
CA VAL A 290 -20.12 -1.02 3.27
C VAL A 290 -18.94 -1.45 2.39
N SER A 291 -17.72 -0.95 2.66
CA SER A 291 -16.52 -1.34 1.90
C SER A 291 -16.26 -2.85 1.92
N ALA A 292 -16.44 -3.51 3.08
CA ALA A 292 -16.32 -4.96 3.21
C ALA A 292 -17.38 -5.72 2.40
N PHE A 293 -18.63 -5.25 2.42
CA PHE A 293 -19.73 -5.77 1.58
C PHE A 293 -19.42 -5.64 0.09
N LEU A 294 -19.07 -4.44 -0.39
CA LEU A 294 -18.74 -4.21 -1.80
C LEU A 294 -17.60 -5.12 -2.28
N SER A 295 -16.59 -5.31 -1.42
CA SER A 295 -15.44 -6.16 -1.70
C SER A 295 -15.79 -7.65 -1.75
N ASN A 296 -16.65 -8.13 -0.83
CA ASN A 296 -17.06 -9.54 -0.77
C ASN A 296 -18.00 -9.92 -1.93
N GLU A 297 -18.95 -9.07 -2.31
CA GLU A 297 -19.80 -9.32 -3.49
C GLU A 297 -18.96 -9.31 -4.78
N THR A 298 -18.06 -8.33 -4.92
CA THR A 298 -17.09 -8.25 -6.04
C THR A 298 -16.20 -9.49 -6.12
N ARG A 299 -15.72 -9.99 -4.97
CA ARG A 299 -14.92 -11.21 -4.89
C ARG A 299 -15.73 -12.44 -5.30
N ALA A 300 -16.93 -12.63 -4.77
CA ALA A 300 -17.79 -13.78 -5.11
C ALA A 300 -18.19 -13.81 -6.60
N ILE A 301 -18.47 -12.65 -7.22
CA ILE A 301 -18.75 -12.55 -8.66
C ILE A 301 -17.51 -12.97 -9.47
N ARG A 302 -16.31 -12.54 -9.07
CA ARG A 302 -15.04 -12.93 -9.73
C ARG A 302 -14.68 -14.40 -9.56
N GLU A 303 -14.91 -14.96 -8.36
CA GLU A 303 -14.68 -16.38 -8.05
C GLU A 303 -15.54 -17.30 -8.96
N VAL A 304 -16.78 -16.89 -9.27
CA VAL A 304 -17.73 -17.66 -10.10
C VAL A 304 -17.56 -17.41 -11.61
N ALA A 305 -17.28 -16.19 -12.05
CA ALA A 305 -17.32 -15.79 -13.48
C ALA A 305 -16.45 -16.63 -14.42
N GLN A 306 -15.32 -17.18 -13.95
CA GLN A 306 -14.45 -18.03 -14.76
C GLN A 306 -14.96 -19.45 -14.97
N GLN A 307 -15.95 -19.88 -14.17
CA GLN A 307 -16.52 -21.23 -14.18
C GLN A 307 -17.95 -21.24 -14.72
N ASP A 308 -18.74 -20.23 -14.34
CA ASP A 308 -20.14 -20.08 -14.72
C ASP A 308 -20.48 -18.58 -14.90
N PRO A 309 -20.33 -18.05 -16.14
CA PRO A 309 -20.66 -16.66 -16.45
C PRO A 309 -22.14 -16.33 -16.23
N ASP A 310 -23.05 -17.27 -16.48
CA ASP A 310 -24.49 -17.08 -16.27
C ASP A 310 -24.81 -16.92 -14.78
N LYS A 311 -24.17 -17.71 -13.91
CA LYS A 311 -24.30 -17.55 -12.46
C LYS A 311 -23.64 -16.28 -11.95
N ALA A 312 -22.59 -15.79 -12.60
CA ALA A 312 -22.00 -14.49 -12.27
C ALA A 312 -22.92 -13.31 -12.65
N ASP A 313 -23.67 -13.40 -13.75
CA ASP A 313 -24.71 -12.42 -14.10
C ASP A 313 -25.86 -12.43 -13.08
N GLU A 314 -26.35 -13.60 -12.65
CA GLU A 314 -27.32 -13.69 -11.53
C GLU A 314 -26.82 -13.00 -10.25
N LEU A 315 -25.54 -13.19 -9.91
CA LEU A 315 -24.93 -12.56 -8.73
C LEU A 315 -24.79 -11.04 -8.89
N ILE A 316 -24.55 -10.53 -10.11
CA ILE A 316 -24.52 -9.09 -10.41
C ILE A 316 -25.91 -8.47 -10.21
N ASP A 317 -26.97 -9.10 -10.70
CA ASP A 317 -28.34 -8.58 -10.53
C ASP A 317 -28.81 -8.64 -9.07
N ALA A 318 -28.47 -9.72 -8.34
CA ALA A 318 -28.72 -9.80 -6.90
C ALA A 318 -27.97 -8.71 -6.11
N TYR A 319 -26.70 -8.47 -6.44
CA TYR A 319 -25.87 -7.42 -5.84
C TYR A 319 -26.41 -6.02 -6.17
N LYS A 320 -26.85 -5.77 -7.41
CA LYS A 320 -27.52 -4.53 -7.83
C LYS A 320 -28.79 -4.27 -7.03
N ALA A 321 -29.65 -5.28 -6.85
CA ALA A 321 -30.86 -5.15 -6.05
C ALA A 321 -30.55 -4.80 -4.58
N GLN A 322 -29.52 -5.42 -3.99
CA GLN A 322 -29.05 -5.08 -2.64
C GLN A 322 -28.48 -3.65 -2.56
N LEU A 323 -27.73 -3.19 -3.57
CA LEU A 323 -27.19 -1.83 -3.61
C LEU A 323 -28.28 -0.77 -3.64
N GLU A 324 -29.32 -0.94 -4.45
CA GLU A 324 -30.46 0.00 -4.50
C GLU A 324 -31.26 -0.03 -3.17
N GLN A 325 -31.47 -1.22 -2.56
CA GLN A 325 -32.15 -1.31 -1.26
C GLN A 325 -31.35 -0.67 -0.11
N LEU A 326 -30.03 -0.80 -0.09
CA LEU A 326 -29.16 -0.21 0.93
C LEU A 326 -29.04 1.31 0.78
N LYS A 327 -29.04 1.81 -0.47
CA LYS A 327 -28.95 3.24 -0.80
C LYS A 327 -30.09 4.08 -0.24
N GLU A 328 -31.30 3.52 -0.22
CA GLU A 328 -32.53 4.19 0.26
C GLU A 328 -32.74 4.05 1.79
N LYS A 329 -31.83 3.42 2.53
CA LYS A 329 -31.92 3.33 4.00
C LYS A 329 -31.51 4.63 4.70
N GLU A 330 -32.16 4.91 5.82
CA GLU A 330 -31.74 5.99 6.72
C GLU A 330 -30.29 5.77 7.20
N GLY A 331 -29.52 6.86 7.25
CA GLY A 331 -28.09 6.83 7.59
C GLY A 331 -27.15 6.32 6.49
N ALA A 332 -27.65 5.79 5.37
CA ALA A 332 -26.83 5.41 4.22
C ALA A 332 -26.09 6.62 3.63
N SER A 333 -25.00 6.35 2.88
CA SER A 333 -24.33 7.35 2.04
C SER A 333 -24.65 7.08 0.56
N PRO A 334 -25.61 7.80 -0.07
CA PRO A 334 -25.98 7.55 -1.46
C PRO A 334 -24.80 7.69 -2.43
N ALA A 335 -23.79 8.50 -2.10
CA ALA A 335 -22.56 8.62 -2.89
C ALA A 335 -21.78 7.29 -2.97
N LEU A 336 -21.65 6.55 -1.87
CA LEU A 336 -20.95 5.26 -1.86
C LEU A 336 -21.71 4.21 -2.69
N PHE A 337 -23.03 4.10 -2.50
CA PHE A 337 -23.85 3.15 -3.26
C PHE A 337 -23.97 3.51 -4.74
N ASN A 338 -24.11 4.79 -5.09
CA ASN A 338 -24.07 5.25 -6.49
C ASN A 338 -22.70 4.98 -7.14
N ASN A 339 -21.60 5.04 -6.39
CA ASN A 339 -20.27 4.66 -6.91
C ASN A 339 -20.18 3.15 -7.18
N ALA A 340 -20.69 2.32 -6.26
CA ALA A 340 -20.76 0.88 -6.44
C ALA A 340 -21.63 0.46 -7.64
N LEU A 341 -22.81 1.08 -7.80
CA LEU A 341 -23.72 0.86 -8.93
C LEU A 341 -23.04 1.16 -10.28
N ARG A 342 -22.19 2.21 -10.37
CA ARG A 342 -21.38 2.48 -11.58
C ARG A 342 -20.25 1.45 -11.76
N GLY A 343 -19.74 0.87 -10.68
CA GLY A 343 -18.76 -0.22 -10.71
C GLY A 343 -19.28 -1.54 -11.31
N LEU A 344 -20.60 -1.81 -11.21
CA LEU A 344 -21.22 -3.01 -11.77
C LEU A 344 -20.96 -3.19 -13.27
N ALA A 345 -20.91 -2.10 -14.04
CA ALA A 345 -20.61 -2.15 -15.47
C ALA A 345 -19.25 -2.80 -15.77
N SER A 346 -18.24 -2.60 -14.89
CA SER A 346 -16.94 -3.25 -15.02
C SER A 346 -17.01 -4.76 -14.74
N LEU A 347 -17.93 -5.20 -13.86
CA LEU A 347 -18.16 -6.63 -13.60
C LEU A 347 -18.92 -7.28 -14.75
N GLN A 348 -19.91 -6.61 -15.33
CA GLN A 348 -20.64 -7.08 -16.50
C GLN A 348 -19.72 -7.24 -17.73
N GLN A 349 -18.82 -6.27 -17.98
CA GLN A 349 -17.83 -6.39 -19.06
C GLN A 349 -16.82 -7.53 -18.80
N MET A 350 -16.45 -7.78 -17.54
CA MET A 350 -15.61 -8.92 -17.16
C MET A 350 -16.33 -10.26 -17.39
N VAL A 351 -17.59 -10.40 -16.96
CA VAL A 351 -18.39 -11.62 -17.16
C VAL A 351 -18.65 -11.87 -18.65
N ALA A 352 -18.95 -10.83 -19.43
CA ALA A 352 -19.06 -10.92 -20.89
C ALA A 352 -17.74 -11.38 -21.55
N ALA A 353 -16.59 -10.98 -21.02
CA ALA A 353 -15.29 -11.45 -21.50
C ALA A 353 -14.99 -12.92 -21.14
N GLU A 354 -15.36 -13.39 -19.93
CA GLU A 354 -15.27 -14.82 -19.60
C GLU A 354 -16.22 -15.66 -20.47
N ARG A 355 -17.46 -15.18 -20.67
CA ARG A 355 -18.44 -15.79 -21.58
C ARG A 355 -17.89 -15.90 -23.01
N LYS A 356 -17.22 -14.86 -23.51
CA LYS A 356 -16.56 -14.86 -24.83
C LYS A 356 -15.39 -15.84 -24.89
N ARG A 357 -14.53 -15.88 -23.85
CA ARG A 357 -13.45 -16.89 -23.73
C ARG A 357 -13.99 -18.32 -23.76
N ALA A 358 -15.06 -18.61 -23.01
CA ALA A 358 -15.68 -19.92 -22.97
C ALA A 358 -16.26 -20.32 -24.34
N GLN A 359 -16.91 -19.39 -25.05
CA GLN A 359 -17.46 -19.62 -26.38
C GLN A 359 -16.42 -19.89 -27.47
N LEU A 360 -15.17 -19.45 -27.29
CA LEU A 360 -14.07 -19.73 -28.21
C LEU A 360 -13.52 -21.16 -28.07
N ILE A 361 -13.71 -21.84 -26.93
CA ILE A 361 -13.19 -23.20 -26.74
C ILE A 361 -13.90 -24.17 -27.68
N GLY A 362 -13.12 -24.91 -28.47
CA GLY A 362 -13.62 -25.81 -29.52
C GLY A 362 -13.92 -25.12 -30.86
N GLN A 363 -13.74 -23.81 -30.97
CA GLN A 363 -13.87 -23.07 -32.24
C GLN A 363 -12.53 -22.95 -32.98
N PRO A 364 -12.54 -22.69 -34.30
CA PRO A 364 -11.36 -22.24 -35.02
C PRO A 364 -10.75 -20.99 -34.39
N ALA A 365 -9.42 -20.90 -34.38
CA ALA A 365 -8.69 -19.73 -33.95
C ALA A 365 -9.00 -18.52 -34.86
N ILE A 366 -9.06 -17.34 -34.24
CA ILE A 366 -9.18 -16.06 -34.94
C ILE A 366 -7.84 -15.83 -35.68
N PRO A 367 -7.85 -15.53 -36.99
CA PRO A 367 -6.62 -15.27 -37.76
C PRO A 367 -5.78 -14.14 -37.17
N LEU A 368 -4.46 -14.36 -37.06
CA LEU A 368 -3.53 -13.38 -36.48
C LEU A 368 -3.19 -12.27 -37.48
N GLU A 369 -3.88 -11.14 -37.37
CA GLU A 369 -3.63 -9.93 -38.15
C GLU A 369 -2.58 -9.02 -37.46
N ALA A 370 -1.32 -9.42 -37.57
CA ALA A 370 -0.18 -8.61 -37.10
C ALA A 370 0.10 -7.45 -38.06
N ALA A 371 0.12 -6.22 -37.55
CA ALA A 371 0.49 -5.02 -38.30
C ALA A 371 2.02 -4.88 -38.45
N ALA A 372 2.78 -5.36 -37.46
CA ALA A 372 4.23 -5.49 -37.49
C ALA A 372 4.69 -6.70 -36.67
N TRP A 373 5.96 -7.05 -36.82
CA TRP A 373 6.63 -8.11 -36.05
C TRP A 373 7.92 -7.56 -35.42
N SER A 374 8.36 -8.16 -34.33
CA SER A 374 9.65 -7.91 -33.67
C SER A 374 10.15 -9.20 -32.99
N ASN A 375 11.43 -9.25 -32.62
CA ASN A 375 12.07 -10.39 -31.96
C ASN A 375 12.02 -11.72 -32.77
N GLY A 376 11.85 -11.64 -34.09
CA GLY A 376 11.87 -12.80 -34.97
C GLY A 376 11.14 -12.60 -36.29
N GLU A 377 11.26 -13.61 -37.16
CA GLU A 377 10.65 -13.64 -38.49
C GLU A 377 9.11 -13.71 -38.43
N PRO A 378 8.37 -13.01 -39.30
CA PRO A 378 6.92 -13.13 -39.41
C PRO A 378 6.43 -14.57 -39.58
N LEU A 379 5.38 -14.94 -38.84
CA LEU A 379 4.73 -16.25 -38.92
C LEU A 379 3.37 -16.14 -39.62
N PRO A 380 3.30 -16.19 -40.96
CA PRO A 380 2.04 -16.30 -41.67
C PRO A 380 1.42 -17.69 -41.46
N PRO A 381 0.10 -17.88 -41.70
CA PRO A 381 -0.63 -19.10 -41.34
C PRO A 381 -0.02 -20.40 -41.86
N GLU A 382 0.64 -20.38 -43.02
CA GLU A 382 1.29 -21.54 -43.63
C GLU A 382 2.44 -22.09 -42.76
N LYS A 383 3.11 -21.24 -41.96
CA LYS A 383 4.13 -21.65 -41.00
C LYS A 383 3.54 -22.22 -39.69
N LEU A 384 2.23 -22.09 -39.47
CA LEU A 384 1.52 -22.53 -38.26
C LEU A 384 0.72 -23.83 -38.46
N ASN A 385 0.36 -24.16 -39.71
CA ASN A 385 -0.33 -25.41 -40.06
C ASN A 385 0.35 -26.66 -39.46
N GLY A 386 -0.40 -27.46 -38.70
CA GLY A 386 0.09 -28.71 -38.09
C GLY A 386 0.89 -28.55 -36.79
N LYS A 387 1.11 -27.31 -36.31
CA LYS A 387 1.73 -27.00 -35.02
C LYS A 387 0.69 -26.78 -33.93
N VAL A 388 1.09 -27.04 -32.68
CA VAL A 388 0.40 -26.48 -31.51
C VAL A 388 0.86 -25.03 -31.38
N VAL A 389 -0.04 -24.08 -31.19
CA VAL A 389 0.31 -22.64 -31.09
C VAL A 389 -0.13 -22.08 -29.74
N LEU A 390 0.79 -21.41 -29.04
CA LEU A 390 0.53 -20.63 -27.84
C LEU A 390 0.60 -19.13 -28.18
N LEU A 391 -0.53 -18.43 -28.12
CA LEU A 391 -0.56 -16.97 -28.12
C LEU A 391 -0.45 -16.47 -26.68
N ASP A 392 0.60 -15.71 -26.36
CA ASP A 392 0.77 -15.02 -25.07
C ASP A 392 0.51 -13.53 -25.26
N PHE A 393 -0.58 -13.01 -24.68
CA PHE A 393 -0.96 -11.60 -24.78
C PHE A 393 -0.31 -10.81 -23.64
N TRP A 394 0.63 -9.92 -23.99
CA TRP A 394 1.58 -9.32 -23.04
C TRP A 394 1.94 -7.85 -23.36
N ALA A 395 2.70 -7.22 -22.46
CA ALA A 395 3.31 -5.91 -22.68
C ALA A 395 4.59 -5.72 -21.84
N VAL A 396 5.53 -4.88 -22.30
CA VAL A 396 6.84 -4.66 -21.65
C VAL A 396 6.76 -4.16 -20.20
N TRP A 397 5.72 -3.40 -19.85
CA TRP A 397 5.49 -2.88 -18.50
C TRP A 397 4.74 -3.87 -17.57
N CYS A 398 4.32 -5.03 -18.08
CA CYS A 398 3.49 -5.99 -17.36
C CYS A 398 4.33 -6.89 -16.43
N GLY A 399 4.49 -6.49 -15.17
CA GLY A 399 5.13 -7.30 -14.13
C GLY A 399 4.60 -8.74 -14.02
N PRO A 400 3.27 -8.98 -14.03
CA PRO A 400 2.71 -10.34 -14.06
C PRO A 400 3.09 -11.14 -15.31
N CYS A 401 3.25 -10.50 -16.47
CA CYS A 401 3.71 -11.16 -17.70
C CYS A 401 5.19 -11.56 -17.58
N ILE A 402 6.03 -10.69 -17.02
CA ILE A 402 7.45 -10.99 -16.76
C ILE A 402 7.60 -12.24 -15.86
N ALA A 403 6.62 -12.50 -14.98
CA ALA A 403 6.59 -13.70 -14.14
C ALA A 403 6.23 -15.01 -14.89
N THR A 404 5.62 -14.97 -16.09
CA THR A 404 5.36 -16.19 -16.90
C THR A 404 6.54 -16.59 -17.79
N PHE A 405 7.43 -15.64 -18.10
CA PHE A 405 8.57 -15.82 -19.00
C PHE A 405 9.49 -17.04 -18.68
N PRO A 406 9.71 -17.46 -17.41
CA PRO A 406 10.44 -18.69 -17.13
C PRO A 406 9.83 -19.92 -17.81
N HIS A 407 8.52 -20.09 -17.72
CA HIS A 407 7.82 -21.22 -18.34
C HIS A 407 7.78 -21.09 -19.87
N LEU A 408 7.60 -19.87 -20.42
CA LEU A 408 7.64 -19.66 -21.88
C LEU A 408 8.99 -20.07 -22.49
N ARG A 409 10.10 -19.83 -21.79
CA ARG A 409 11.44 -20.31 -22.22
C ARG A 409 11.55 -21.82 -22.09
N GLU A 410 11.12 -22.39 -20.96
CA GLU A 410 11.12 -23.85 -20.75
C GLU A 410 10.33 -24.57 -21.85
N TRP A 411 9.12 -24.10 -22.16
CA TRP A 411 8.26 -24.69 -23.18
C TRP A 411 8.81 -24.52 -24.59
N HIS A 412 9.38 -23.35 -24.91
CA HIS A 412 10.07 -23.16 -26.19
C HIS A 412 11.22 -24.16 -26.37
N GLU A 413 12.03 -24.39 -25.34
CA GLU A 413 13.20 -25.28 -25.42
C GLU A 413 12.81 -26.77 -25.36
N LYS A 414 11.81 -27.14 -24.54
CA LYS A 414 11.33 -28.52 -24.37
C LYS A 414 10.43 -28.98 -25.52
N PHE A 415 9.55 -28.11 -26.02
CA PHE A 415 8.46 -28.46 -26.93
C PHE A 415 8.54 -27.84 -28.33
N GLY A 416 9.32 -26.77 -28.54
CA GLY A 416 9.55 -26.21 -29.88
C GLY A 416 9.96 -27.27 -30.91
N PRO A 417 10.97 -28.12 -30.62
CA PRO A 417 11.37 -29.24 -31.50
C PRO A 417 10.29 -30.32 -31.72
N GLN A 418 9.21 -30.33 -30.94
CA GLN A 418 8.10 -31.29 -31.03
C GLN A 418 6.90 -30.73 -31.82
N GLY A 419 6.95 -29.46 -32.21
CA GLY A 419 5.89 -28.78 -32.96
C GLY A 419 5.07 -27.77 -32.15
N LEU A 420 5.58 -27.25 -31.03
CA LEU A 420 5.03 -26.04 -30.39
C LEU A 420 5.57 -24.79 -31.10
N GLU A 421 4.69 -23.84 -31.39
CA GLU A 421 5.02 -22.45 -31.68
C GLU A 421 4.54 -21.57 -30.52
N ILE A 422 5.30 -20.52 -30.21
CA ILE A 422 4.88 -19.48 -29.25
C ILE A 422 4.88 -18.14 -29.98
N ILE A 423 3.88 -17.30 -29.75
CA ILE A 423 3.77 -15.96 -30.35
C ILE A 423 3.39 -14.97 -29.26
N GLY A 424 4.25 -13.98 -29.00
CA GLY A 424 3.97 -12.91 -28.04
C GLY A 424 3.11 -11.81 -28.68
N VAL A 425 1.80 -11.82 -28.45
CA VAL A 425 0.88 -10.81 -28.98
C VAL A 425 0.93 -9.54 -28.15
N THR A 426 1.21 -8.40 -28.79
CA THR A 426 1.36 -7.10 -28.13
C THR A 426 0.84 -5.95 -28.99
N ARG A 427 0.97 -4.71 -28.52
CA ARG A 427 0.69 -3.46 -29.26
C ARG A 427 1.81 -2.45 -29.00
N TYR A 428 1.84 -1.35 -29.74
CA TYR A 428 2.64 -0.18 -29.35
C TYR A 428 2.03 0.48 -28.11
N TYR A 429 2.85 0.71 -27.08
CA TYR A 429 2.46 1.28 -25.79
C TYR A 429 3.23 2.56 -25.45
N GLN A 430 4.11 3.05 -26.33
CA GLN A 430 5.02 4.18 -26.14
C GLN A 430 6.02 3.93 -25.00
N TYR A 431 6.74 2.79 -25.07
CA TYR A 431 7.86 2.44 -24.19
C TYR A 431 9.15 2.22 -24.98
N GLY A 432 10.17 3.01 -24.65
CA GLY A 432 11.54 2.79 -25.10
C GLY A 432 12.33 1.96 -24.09
N TRP A 433 13.51 1.48 -24.47
CA TRP A 433 14.41 0.75 -23.56
C TRP A 433 15.47 1.69 -22.97
N ASN A 434 15.59 1.69 -21.64
CA ASN A 434 16.67 2.39 -20.96
C ASN A 434 17.82 1.40 -20.67
N ALA A 435 18.96 1.61 -21.31
CA ALA A 435 20.15 0.76 -21.20
C ALA A 435 20.91 0.91 -19.87
N GLU A 436 20.74 2.02 -19.14
CA GLU A 436 21.32 2.20 -17.81
C GLU A 436 20.52 1.43 -16.76
N SER A 437 19.19 1.62 -16.73
CA SER A 437 18.29 0.95 -15.78
C SER A 437 17.98 -0.50 -16.15
N ASN A 438 18.26 -0.90 -17.41
CA ASN A 438 17.91 -2.18 -18.03
C ASN A 438 16.41 -2.48 -17.92
N ARG A 439 15.57 -1.48 -18.24
CA ARG A 439 14.11 -1.53 -18.12
C ARG A 439 13.42 -0.80 -19.27
N PRO A 440 12.17 -1.19 -19.60
CA PRO A 440 11.31 -0.39 -20.46
C PRO A 440 10.79 0.84 -19.70
N GLU A 441 10.91 2.02 -20.30
CA GLU A 441 10.49 3.30 -19.73
C GLU A 441 9.59 4.05 -20.71
N ARG A 442 8.55 4.71 -20.19
CA ARG A 442 7.58 5.42 -21.04
C ARG A 442 8.26 6.64 -21.67
N GLN A 443 8.22 6.72 -22.99
CA GLN A 443 8.75 7.85 -23.77
C GLN A 443 7.61 8.44 -24.60
N ALA A 444 7.54 9.76 -24.71
CA ALA A 444 6.52 10.43 -25.52
C ALA A 444 6.99 10.53 -26.98
N ASP A 445 6.04 10.44 -27.91
CA ASP A 445 6.26 10.59 -29.35
C ASP A 445 7.33 9.63 -29.92
N LEU A 446 7.45 8.45 -29.32
CA LEU A 446 8.36 7.38 -29.72
C LEU A 446 7.91 6.78 -31.06
N SER A 447 8.83 6.54 -32.00
CA SER A 447 8.44 5.92 -33.28
C SER A 447 8.17 4.42 -33.12
N GLU A 448 7.39 3.85 -34.03
CA GLU A 448 7.15 2.40 -34.06
C GLU A 448 8.43 1.59 -34.26
N GLU A 449 9.44 2.15 -34.92
CA GLU A 449 10.74 1.50 -35.12
C GLU A 449 11.54 1.47 -33.82
N ASP A 450 11.58 2.59 -33.09
CA ASP A 450 12.26 2.66 -31.79
C ASP A 450 11.57 1.76 -30.75
N GLU A 451 10.23 1.66 -30.76
CA GLU A 451 9.50 0.74 -29.88
C GLU A 451 9.68 -0.73 -30.29
N ARG A 452 9.84 -1.06 -31.59
CA ARG A 452 10.27 -2.42 -32.03
C ARG A 452 11.65 -2.76 -31.49
N GLN A 453 12.63 -1.88 -31.65
CA GLN A 453 14.00 -2.10 -31.14
C GLN A 453 14.03 -2.22 -29.61
N ALA A 454 13.20 -1.45 -28.90
CA ALA A 454 13.03 -1.56 -27.46
C ALA A 454 12.42 -2.91 -27.03
N GLN A 455 11.46 -3.45 -27.79
CA GLN A 455 10.90 -4.79 -27.57
C GLN A 455 11.95 -5.89 -27.76
N GLU A 456 12.84 -5.75 -28.75
CA GLU A 456 13.94 -6.71 -28.99
C GLU A 456 15.01 -6.67 -27.90
N GLN A 457 15.36 -5.48 -27.42
CA GLN A 457 16.28 -5.31 -26.28
C GLN A 457 15.68 -5.89 -24.99
N PHE A 458 14.37 -5.67 -24.75
CA PHE A 458 13.62 -6.30 -23.67
C PHE A 458 13.58 -7.83 -23.80
N ALA A 459 13.35 -8.37 -25.01
CA ALA A 459 13.35 -9.80 -25.27
C ALA A 459 14.72 -10.43 -25.02
N GLY A 460 15.80 -9.79 -25.47
CA GLY A 460 17.17 -10.20 -25.21
C GLY A 460 17.48 -10.24 -23.71
N HIS A 461 17.09 -9.21 -22.96
CA HIS A 461 17.22 -9.16 -21.49
C HIS A 461 16.48 -10.32 -20.81
N HIS A 462 15.22 -10.56 -21.20
CA HIS A 462 14.40 -11.65 -20.66
C HIS A 462 14.64 -13.03 -21.30
N LYS A 463 15.57 -13.12 -22.26
CA LYS A 463 15.95 -14.34 -23.02
C LYS A 463 14.77 -15.00 -23.76
N LEU A 464 13.85 -14.20 -24.28
CA LEU A 464 12.71 -14.66 -25.07
C LEU A 464 13.13 -14.91 -26.53
N LYS A 465 12.87 -16.11 -27.04
CA LYS A 465 13.29 -16.57 -28.38
C LYS A 465 12.15 -16.59 -29.40
N HIS A 466 10.91 -16.41 -28.95
CA HIS A 466 9.74 -16.44 -29.79
C HIS A 466 9.45 -15.06 -30.41
N PRO A 467 8.91 -15.01 -31.65
CA PRO A 467 8.57 -13.74 -32.28
C PRO A 467 7.39 -13.06 -31.59
N PHE A 468 7.34 -11.74 -31.70
CA PHE A 468 6.22 -10.93 -31.23
C PHE A 468 5.37 -10.46 -32.39
N ALA A 469 4.06 -10.59 -32.26
CA ALA A 469 3.07 -10.09 -33.20
C ALA A 469 2.47 -8.79 -32.64
N ILE A 470 2.77 -7.67 -33.30
CA ILE A 470 2.29 -6.35 -32.91
C ILE A 470 0.99 -6.10 -33.68
N VAL A 471 -0.15 -6.15 -33.01
CA VAL A 471 -1.45 -5.83 -33.63
C VAL A 471 -1.68 -4.32 -33.62
N ALA A 472 -2.35 -3.80 -34.65
CA ALA A 472 -2.67 -2.38 -34.73
C ALA A 472 -3.46 -1.91 -33.49
N LYS A 473 -3.26 -0.66 -33.08
CA LYS A 473 -3.97 -0.09 -31.93
C LYS A 473 -5.48 -0.02 -32.15
N GLU A 474 -5.91 0.13 -33.40
CA GLU A 474 -7.29 0.20 -33.85
C GLU A 474 -7.88 -1.17 -34.24
N SER A 475 -7.08 -2.26 -34.18
CA SER A 475 -7.58 -3.64 -34.37
C SER A 475 -8.35 -4.12 -33.14
N ASP A 476 -9.43 -4.87 -33.33
CA ASP A 476 -10.18 -5.52 -32.27
C ASP A 476 -9.69 -6.96 -31.97
N PHE A 477 -8.54 -7.40 -32.50
CA PHE A 477 -8.04 -8.78 -32.37
C PHE A 477 -7.94 -9.28 -30.91
N GLN A 478 -7.49 -8.42 -29.97
CA GLN A 478 -7.40 -8.80 -28.56
C GLN A 478 -8.80 -8.89 -27.93
N GLU A 479 -9.70 -7.99 -28.32
CA GLU A 479 -11.10 -7.93 -27.94
C GLU A 479 -11.90 -9.11 -28.52
N GLN A 480 -11.54 -9.62 -29.71
CA GLN A 480 -12.07 -10.85 -30.29
C GLN A 480 -11.69 -12.07 -29.45
N TYR A 481 -10.45 -12.15 -28.96
CA TYR A 481 -10.02 -13.11 -27.93
C TYR A 481 -10.50 -12.81 -26.50
N GLY A 482 -11.32 -11.77 -26.31
CA GLY A 482 -11.90 -11.37 -25.03
C GLY A 482 -10.89 -10.81 -24.01
N VAL A 483 -9.69 -10.44 -24.43
CA VAL A 483 -8.60 -9.98 -23.55
C VAL A 483 -9.04 -8.74 -22.75
N THR A 484 -9.23 -8.93 -21.44
CA THR A 484 -9.59 -7.85 -20.49
C THR A 484 -8.54 -7.64 -19.39
N GLY A 485 -7.43 -8.39 -19.46
CA GLY A 485 -6.26 -8.28 -18.60
C GLY A 485 -5.13 -9.15 -19.15
N ILE A 486 -3.88 -8.81 -18.78
CA ILE A 486 -2.68 -9.51 -19.22
C ILE A 486 -1.85 -10.00 -18.01
N PRO A 487 -1.15 -11.15 -18.11
CA PRO A 487 -1.06 -12.03 -19.28
C PRO A 487 -2.38 -12.78 -19.54
N GLN A 488 -2.71 -12.98 -20.82
CA GLN A 488 -3.71 -13.98 -21.25
C GLN A 488 -3.01 -14.95 -22.21
N ALA A 489 -3.17 -16.25 -21.97
CA ALA A 489 -2.62 -17.31 -22.81
C ALA A 489 -3.75 -18.02 -23.56
N VAL A 490 -3.56 -18.29 -24.85
CA VAL A 490 -4.48 -19.07 -25.71
C VAL A 490 -3.70 -20.23 -26.34
N LEU A 491 -4.14 -21.47 -26.09
CA LEU A 491 -3.61 -22.67 -26.74
C LEU A 491 -4.51 -23.13 -27.87
N ILE A 492 -3.88 -23.39 -29.01
CA ILE A 492 -4.48 -23.80 -30.28
C ILE A 492 -3.83 -25.12 -30.69
N ASP A 493 -4.61 -26.11 -31.15
CA ASP A 493 -4.07 -27.40 -31.59
C ASP A 493 -3.61 -27.41 -33.06
N ARG A 494 -3.05 -28.56 -33.49
CA ARG A 494 -2.54 -28.82 -34.84
C ARG A 494 -3.56 -28.57 -35.97
N LYS A 495 -4.85 -28.48 -35.67
CA LYS A 495 -5.96 -28.27 -36.63
C LYS A 495 -6.43 -26.81 -36.62
N GLY A 496 -5.80 -25.93 -35.85
CA GLY A 496 -6.20 -24.54 -35.69
C GLY A 496 -7.39 -24.33 -34.76
N VAL A 497 -7.74 -25.29 -33.90
CA VAL A 497 -8.87 -25.18 -32.96
C VAL A 497 -8.36 -24.67 -31.60
N VAL A 498 -9.07 -23.73 -30.97
CA VAL A 498 -8.76 -23.22 -29.63
C VAL A 498 -9.14 -24.26 -28.58
N ARG A 499 -8.20 -24.64 -27.71
CA ARG A 499 -8.36 -25.75 -26.74
C ARG A 499 -8.27 -25.32 -25.28
N MET A 500 -7.60 -24.21 -24.99
CA MET A 500 -7.57 -23.61 -23.66
C MET A 500 -7.33 -22.10 -23.74
N ILE A 501 -7.99 -21.36 -22.84
CA ILE A 501 -7.62 -19.97 -22.52
C ILE A 501 -7.35 -19.88 -21.01
N ARG A 502 -6.33 -19.09 -20.61
CA ARG A 502 -6.01 -18.76 -19.21
C ARG A 502 -5.70 -17.28 -19.07
N VAL A 503 -6.07 -16.68 -17.95
CA VAL A 503 -5.83 -15.26 -17.64
C VAL A 503 -5.11 -15.15 -16.29
N GLY A 504 -4.08 -14.31 -16.24
CA GLY A 504 -3.25 -14.09 -15.05
C GLY A 504 -2.04 -15.03 -14.96
N SER A 505 -1.05 -14.60 -14.18
CA SER A 505 0.19 -15.33 -13.90
C SER A 505 0.06 -16.25 -12.68
N GLY A 506 0.81 -17.36 -12.66
CA GLY A 506 1.02 -18.18 -11.46
C GLY A 506 1.05 -19.69 -11.74
N GLU A 507 1.58 -20.46 -10.79
CA GLU A 507 1.88 -21.90 -10.94
C GLU A 507 0.70 -22.73 -11.43
N LYS A 508 -0.54 -22.45 -10.99
CA LYS A 508 -1.71 -23.19 -11.49
C LYS A 508 -1.93 -22.97 -12.99
N ASN A 509 -1.84 -21.72 -13.46
CA ASN A 509 -2.00 -21.42 -14.89
C ASN A 509 -0.83 -21.97 -15.70
N ALA A 510 0.40 -21.89 -15.18
CA ALA A 510 1.56 -22.50 -15.80
C ALA A 510 1.40 -24.02 -15.94
N LYS A 511 0.96 -24.71 -14.88
CA LYS A 511 0.72 -26.16 -14.92
C LYS A 511 -0.41 -26.52 -15.90
N ASP A 512 -1.56 -25.85 -15.82
CA ASP A 512 -2.70 -26.07 -16.71
C ASP A 512 -2.28 -25.96 -18.20
N LEU A 513 -1.49 -24.94 -18.54
CA LEU A 513 -0.98 -24.71 -19.90
C LEU A 513 0.06 -25.78 -20.29
N GLY A 514 1.01 -26.11 -19.42
CA GLY A 514 2.04 -27.12 -19.67
C GLY A 514 1.47 -28.53 -19.89
N ASP A 515 0.52 -28.95 -19.04
CA ASP A 515 -0.21 -30.21 -19.18
C ASP A 515 -0.97 -30.27 -20.52
N MET A 516 -1.58 -29.16 -20.94
CA MET A 516 -2.31 -29.06 -22.21
C MET A 516 -1.37 -29.08 -23.42
N ILE A 517 -0.25 -28.34 -23.39
CA ILE A 517 0.80 -28.42 -24.43
C ILE A 517 1.27 -29.87 -24.59
N GLU A 518 1.57 -30.55 -23.47
CA GLU A 518 1.93 -31.96 -23.48
C GLU A 518 0.84 -32.90 -24.01
N THR A 519 -0.43 -32.48 -23.99
CA THR A 519 -1.55 -33.26 -24.54
C THR A 519 -1.67 -33.02 -26.05
N LEU A 520 -1.72 -31.75 -26.48
CA LEU A 520 -1.92 -31.37 -27.88
C LEU A 520 -0.75 -31.77 -28.81
N LEU A 521 0.45 -31.97 -28.26
CA LEU A 521 1.60 -32.48 -29.02
C LEU A 521 1.54 -34.00 -29.25
N LYS A 522 0.71 -34.73 -28.50
CA LYS A 522 0.49 -36.18 -28.64
C LYS A 522 -0.73 -36.52 -29.51
N GLU A 523 -1.54 -35.52 -29.84
CA GLU A 523 -2.62 -35.54 -30.85
C GLU A 523 -2.10 -35.29 -32.28
#